data_AF-A0A6C0CE20-F1
#
_entry.id   AF-A0A6C0CE20-F1
#
_cell.length_a   1.000
_cell.length_b   1.000
_cell.length_c   1.000
_cell.angle_alpha   90.00
_cell.angle_beta   90.00
_cell.angle_gamma   90.00
#
_symmetry.space_group_name_H-M   'P 1'
#
loop_
_entity.id
_entity.type
_entity.pdbx_description
1 polymer ?
#
loop_
_entity_poly.entity_id
_entity_poly.type
_entity_poly.pdbx_seq_one_letter_code
_entity_poly.pdbx_strand_id
1 'polypeptide(L)'
;MNLDLDSLKVLQNHNLPTNIFIFILGIGFLQLLDSKILTAITVFTIVLVNIPTLLEYGNNEPRVTHESKKDQISDDMFYNSRVEDILKRLKKFKKYNKVSYKTGVKYLRKFFKTVKILEYDNLYNRNQYYELANDYLKDALNHFQSISVSMPERSFKNAIKLGDFETLKKTNELSDILKELNKECYYILLNIGYVFNEKWSEKPNIYTREIDLNTERVENYNKNNEVNWSLY
;
A
#
# COMPACT_ATOMS: atom_id res chain seq x y z
N MET A 1 -31.62 3.34 28.21
CA MET A 1 -32.31 2.13 27.72
C MET A 1 -32.58 1.27 28.95
N ASN A 2 -33.69 1.58 29.63
CA ASN A 2 -34.13 0.85 30.82
C ASN A 2 -34.68 -0.48 30.33
N LEU A 3 -33.90 -1.54 30.48
CA LEU A 3 -34.45 -2.90 30.45
C LEU A 3 -35.34 -3.03 31.70
N ASP A 4 -36.63 -3.23 31.44
CA ASP A 4 -37.71 -3.31 32.42
C ASP A 4 -37.32 -4.15 33.64
N LEU A 5 -37.13 -3.48 34.79
CA LEU A 5 -37.09 -4.12 36.11
C LEU A 5 -38.38 -4.90 36.42
N ASP A 6 -39.46 -4.66 35.68
CA ASP A 6 -40.72 -5.39 35.80
C ASP A 6 -40.65 -6.80 35.21
N SER A 7 -39.78 -7.05 34.22
CA SER A 7 -39.58 -8.40 33.67
C SER A 7 -38.86 -9.35 34.64
N LEU A 8 -37.98 -8.81 35.50
CA LEU A 8 -37.28 -9.56 36.55
C LEU A 8 -38.19 -9.86 37.76
N LYS A 9 -39.19 -9.00 38.04
CA LYS A 9 -40.19 -9.26 39.09
C LYS A 9 -41.15 -10.40 38.74
N VAL A 10 -41.42 -10.64 37.47
CA VAL A 10 -42.24 -11.78 37.01
C VAL A 10 -41.58 -13.12 37.37
N LEU A 11 -40.24 -13.21 37.31
CA LEU A 11 -39.50 -14.44 37.67
C LEU A 11 -39.44 -14.71 39.18
N GLN A 12 -39.57 -13.66 40.00
CA GLN A 12 -39.43 -13.75 41.46
C GLN A 12 -40.75 -14.12 42.16
N ASN A 13 -41.89 -14.07 41.47
CA ASN A 13 -43.23 -14.22 42.04
C ASN A 13 -43.97 -15.51 41.64
N HIS A 14 -43.26 -16.51 41.09
CA HIS A 14 -43.85 -17.81 40.73
C HIS A 14 -43.32 -18.95 41.61
N ASN A 15 -44.22 -19.88 41.95
CA ASN A 15 -43.93 -21.08 42.72
C ASN A 15 -42.74 -21.84 42.09
N LEU A 16 -41.77 -22.22 42.92
CA LEU A 16 -40.60 -23.04 42.56
C LEU A 16 -40.90 -24.21 41.57
N PRO A 17 -42.01 -24.98 41.70
CA PRO A 17 -42.39 -26.00 40.71
C PRO A 17 -42.68 -25.45 39.30
N THR A 18 -43.23 -24.25 39.18
CA THR A 18 -43.53 -23.62 37.88
C THR A 18 -42.25 -23.22 37.15
N ASN A 19 -41.24 -22.71 37.86
CA ASN A 19 -39.94 -22.38 37.27
C ASN A 19 -39.19 -23.64 36.81
N ILE A 20 -39.26 -24.73 37.59
CA ILE A 20 -38.71 -26.04 37.20
C ILE A 20 -39.44 -26.57 35.95
N PHE A 21 -40.76 -26.44 35.89
CA PHE A 21 -41.54 -26.87 34.73
C PHE A 21 -41.16 -26.10 33.46
N ILE A 22 -41.05 -24.77 33.53
CA ILE A 22 -40.62 -23.92 32.41
C ILE A 22 -39.18 -24.28 31.98
N PHE A 23 -38.30 -24.58 32.93
CA PHE A 23 -36.93 -25.00 32.63
C PHE A 23 -36.86 -26.34 31.90
N ILE A 24 -37.64 -27.33 32.34
CA ILE A 24 -37.75 -28.64 31.67
C ILE A 24 -38.32 -28.48 30.25
N LEU A 25 -39.34 -27.62 30.10
CA LEU A 25 -39.96 -27.33 28.81
C LEU A 25 -38.95 -26.63 27.87
N GLY A 26 -38.13 -25.71 28.39
CA GLY A 26 -37.04 -25.07 27.65
C GLY A 26 -35.97 -26.06 27.19
N ILE A 27 -35.56 -27.00 28.05
CA ILE A 27 -34.61 -28.07 27.67
C ILE A 27 -35.24 -29.01 26.61
N GLY A 28 -36.52 -29.35 26.76
CA GLY A 28 -37.24 -30.14 25.77
C GLY A 28 -37.35 -29.44 24.41
N PHE A 29 -37.54 -28.11 24.42
CA PHE A 29 -37.57 -27.31 23.19
C PHE A 29 -36.19 -27.26 22.50
N LEU A 30 -35.09 -27.24 23.26
CA LEU A 30 -33.74 -27.32 22.71
C LEU A 30 -33.45 -28.66 22.01
N GLN A 31 -34.12 -29.75 22.40
CA GLN A 31 -34.00 -31.06 21.74
C GLN A 31 -34.74 -31.14 20.39
N LEU A 32 -35.71 -30.26 20.14
CA LEU A 32 -36.43 -30.19 18.87
C LEU A 32 -35.66 -29.41 17.78
N LEU A 33 -34.59 -28.71 18.18
CA LEU A 33 -33.75 -27.97 17.24
C LEU A 33 -32.73 -28.90 16.60
N ASP A 34 -32.59 -28.78 15.28
CA ASP A 34 -31.56 -29.51 14.54
C ASP A 34 -30.17 -29.27 15.13
N SER A 35 -29.32 -30.30 15.15
CA SER A 35 -27.97 -30.24 15.71
C SER A 35 -27.11 -29.12 15.10
N LYS A 36 -27.39 -28.75 13.84
CA LYS A 36 -26.77 -27.61 13.14
C LYS A 36 -27.18 -26.24 13.72
N ILE A 37 -28.43 -26.11 14.17
CA ILE A 37 -28.94 -24.88 14.79
C ILE A 37 -28.37 -24.74 16.21
N LEU A 38 -28.33 -25.83 16.97
CA LEU A 38 -27.77 -25.85 18.31
C LEU A 38 -26.28 -25.49 18.32
N THR A 39 -25.51 -26.05 17.37
CA THR A 39 -24.09 -25.71 17.20
C THR A 39 -23.91 -24.25 16.78
N ALA A 40 -24.73 -23.72 15.89
CA ALA A 40 -24.68 -22.30 15.50
C ALA A 40 -24.95 -21.35 16.67
N ILE A 41 -25.96 -21.63 17.50
CA ILE A 41 -26.26 -20.84 18.71
C ILE A 41 -25.09 -20.93 19.70
N THR A 42 -24.49 -22.10 19.87
CA THR A 42 -23.36 -22.29 20.79
C THR A 42 -22.14 -21.48 20.34
N VAL A 43 -21.77 -21.56 19.06
CA VAL A 43 -20.66 -20.76 18.49
C VAL A 43 -20.95 -19.26 18.62
N PHE A 44 -22.17 -18.83 18.31
CA PHE A 44 -22.58 -17.43 18.44
C PHE A 44 -22.49 -16.92 19.88
N THR A 45 -22.89 -17.74 20.85
CA THR A 45 -22.82 -17.39 22.28
C THR A 45 -21.38 -17.30 22.77
N ILE A 46 -20.51 -18.22 22.33
CA ILE A 46 -19.06 -18.17 22.61
C ILE A 46 -18.46 -16.89 22.03
N VAL A 47 -18.82 -16.52 20.80
CA VAL A 47 -18.35 -15.26 20.19
C VAL A 47 -18.82 -14.07 21.00
N LEU A 48 -20.12 -13.98 21.33
CA LEU A 48 -20.71 -12.87 22.12
C LEU A 48 -20.06 -12.70 23.50
N VAL A 49 -19.86 -13.80 24.23
CA VAL A 49 -19.22 -13.77 25.56
C VAL A 49 -17.76 -13.32 25.46
N ASN A 50 -17.10 -13.65 24.36
CA ASN A 50 -15.73 -13.24 24.09
C ASN A 50 -15.61 -11.91 23.32
N ILE A 51 -16.70 -11.21 23.01
CA ILE A 51 -16.62 -9.86 22.40
C ILE A 51 -15.82 -8.89 23.27
N PRO A 52 -16.04 -8.75 24.60
CA PRO A 52 -15.25 -7.83 25.40
C PRO A 52 -13.77 -8.20 25.43
N THR A 53 -13.42 -9.48 25.48
CA THR A 53 -12.02 -9.95 25.40
C THR A 53 -11.43 -9.78 24.00
N LEU A 54 -12.20 -9.92 22.91
CA LEU A 54 -11.78 -9.63 21.54
C LEU A 54 -11.62 -8.12 21.29
N LEU A 55 -12.46 -7.28 21.90
CA LEU A 55 -12.35 -5.82 21.85
C LEU A 55 -11.16 -5.33 22.70
N GLU A 56 -10.87 -5.97 23.83
CA GLU A 56 -9.62 -5.77 24.56
C GLU A 56 -8.42 -6.26 23.77
N TYR A 57 -8.47 -7.42 23.11
CA TYR A 57 -7.37 -7.91 22.28
C TYR A 57 -7.07 -6.98 21.09
N GLY A 58 -8.11 -6.37 20.49
CA GLY A 58 -7.96 -5.33 19.47
C GLY A 58 -7.46 -3.97 19.99
N ASN A 59 -7.53 -3.73 21.30
CA ASN A 59 -7.07 -2.50 21.96
C ASN A 59 -5.76 -2.68 22.75
N ASN A 60 -5.38 -3.91 23.07
CA ASN A 60 -4.26 -4.29 23.94
C ASN A 60 -3.12 -5.02 23.20
N GLU A 61 -3.17 -5.13 21.87
CA GLU A 61 -1.88 -5.07 21.17
C GLU A 61 -1.21 -3.78 21.67
N PRO A 62 0.05 -3.80 22.12
CA PRO A 62 0.78 -2.56 22.19
C PRO A 62 0.75 -2.03 20.77
N ARG A 63 -0.16 -1.08 20.50
CA ARG A 63 0.10 -0.06 19.51
C ARG A 63 1.44 0.42 19.95
N VAL A 64 2.47 0.00 19.23
CA VAL A 64 3.74 0.65 19.25
C VAL A 64 3.40 2.04 18.73
N THR A 65 2.92 2.90 19.63
CA THR A 65 3.19 4.32 19.62
C THR A 65 4.70 4.42 19.79
N HIS A 66 5.43 3.97 18.76
CA HIS A 66 6.30 4.92 18.15
C HIS A 66 5.36 6.10 17.90
N GLU A 67 5.53 7.15 18.70
CA GLU A 67 5.55 8.48 18.13
C GLU A 67 6.47 8.40 16.90
N SER A 68 5.94 7.84 15.81
CA SER A 68 6.19 8.31 14.48
C SER A 68 5.92 9.78 14.67
N LYS A 69 7.01 10.53 14.77
CA LYS A 69 7.03 11.96 14.60
C LYS A 69 6.42 12.24 13.22
N LYS A 70 5.10 12.09 13.12
CA LYS A 70 4.29 12.37 11.95
C LYS A 70 4.48 13.84 11.57
N ASP A 71 4.77 14.65 12.59
CA ASP A 71 5.10 16.06 12.52
C ASP A 71 6.52 16.36 12.00
N GLN A 72 7.40 15.35 11.81
CA GLN A 72 8.72 15.53 11.19
C GLN A 72 8.79 15.11 9.72
N ILE A 73 7.75 14.44 9.19
CA ILE A 73 7.75 14.00 7.79
C ILE A 73 7.09 15.09 6.95
N SER A 74 7.88 16.01 6.41
CA SER A 74 7.37 17.06 5.51
C SER A 74 6.67 16.44 4.30
N ASP A 75 5.58 17.06 3.82
CA ASP A 75 4.79 16.61 2.66
C ASP A 75 5.50 16.89 1.31
N ASP A 76 6.80 17.21 1.36
CA ASP A 76 7.56 17.59 0.18
C ASP A 76 7.83 16.37 -0.69
N MET A 77 7.19 16.35 -1.86
CA MET A 77 7.52 15.46 -2.99
C MET A 77 8.87 15.81 -3.63
N PHE A 78 9.45 16.94 -3.29
CA PHE A 78 10.72 17.41 -3.84
C PHE A 78 11.86 16.86 -3.00
N TYR A 79 12.14 15.58 -3.21
CA TYR A 79 13.22 14.89 -2.52
C TYR A 79 14.60 15.44 -2.90
N ASN A 80 14.79 15.74 -4.19
CA ASN A 80 15.97 16.43 -4.70
C ASN A 80 15.60 17.36 -5.87
N SER A 81 16.54 18.22 -6.29
CA SER A 81 16.32 19.18 -7.39
C SER A 81 16.03 18.50 -8.73
N ARG A 82 16.63 17.33 -9.01
CA ARG A 82 16.38 16.57 -10.26
C ARG A 82 14.94 16.08 -10.35
N VAL A 83 14.42 15.50 -9.27
CA VAL A 83 13.02 15.06 -9.17
C VAL A 83 12.10 16.25 -9.37
N GLU A 84 12.40 17.40 -8.76
CA GLU A 84 11.63 18.62 -8.97
C GLU A 84 11.57 19.05 -10.43
N ASP A 85 12.71 19.05 -11.13
CA ASP A 85 12.80 19.45 -12.53
C ASP A 85 12.07 18.47 -13.46
N ILE A 86 12.19 17.16 -13.19
CA ILE A 86 11.42 16.12 -13.90
C ILE A 86 9.91 16.33 -13.70
N LEU A 87 9.47 16.62 -12.47
CA LEU A 87 8.07 16.87 -12.17
C LEU A 87 7.53 18.16 -12.82
N LYS A 88 8.36 19.22 -12.91
CA LYS A 88 8.03 20.43 -13.67
C LYS A 88 7.82 20.11 -15.15
N ARG A 89 8.70 19.31 -15.76
CA ARG A 89 8.56 18.84 -17.15
C ARG A 89 7.32 17.97 -17.33
N LEU A 90 7.01 17.09 -16.39
CA LEU A 90 5.84 16.19 -16.42
C LEU A 90 4.51 16.97 -16.34
N LYS A 91 4.48 18.09 -15.61
CA LYS A 91 3.28 18.92 -15.38
C LYS A 91 2.59 19.35 -16.68
N LYS A 92 3.32 19.55 -17.78
CA LYS A 92 2.76 19.95 -19.08
C LYS A 92 1.77 18.94 -19.66
N PHE A 93 1.87 17.66 -19.27
CA PHE A 93 1.01 16.58 -19.75
C PHE A 93 -0.30 16.44 -18.96
N LYS A 94 -0.43 17.13 -17.81
CA LYS A 94 -1.66 17.16 -17.00
C LYS A 94 -2.91 17.51 -17.81
N LYS A 95 -2.77 18.31 -18.86
CA LYS A 95 -3.89 18.75 -19.71
C LYS A 95 -4.54 17.60 -20.51
N TYR A 96 -3.80 16.54 -20.80
CA TYR A 96 -4.29 15.41 -21.58
C TYR A 96 -5.15 14.46 -20.75
N ASN A 97 -4.73 14.19 -19.50
CA ASN A 97 -5.52 13.41 -18.57
C ASN A 97 -5.27 13.86 -17.12
N LYS A 98 -6.18 14.70 -16.61
CA LYS A 98 -6.09 15.27 -15.25
C LYS A 98 -6.23 14.21 -14.17
N VAL A 99 -7.06 13.18 -14.41
CA VAL A 99 -7.35 12.12 -13.43
C VAL A 99 -6.10 11.26 -13.24
N SER A 100 -5.57 10.70 -14.32
CA SER A 100 -4.34 9.90 -14.30
C SER A 100 -3.17 10.69 -13.71
N TYR A 101 -3.02 11.97 -14.09
CA TYR A 101 -1.98 12.82 -13.52
C TYR A 101 -2.14 12.99 -12.00
N LYS A 102 -3.34 13.33 -11.50
CA LYS A 102 -3.59 13.54 -10.07
C LYS A 102 -3.36 12.25 -9.28
N THR A 103 -3.76 11.11 -9.82
CA THR A 103 -3.56 9.81 -9.19
C THR A 103 -2.09 9.40 -9.18
N GLY A 104 -1.35 9.61 -10.28
CA GLY A 104 0.09 9.38 -10.32
C GLY A 104 0.84 10.22 -9.28
N VAL A 105 0.53 11.51 -9.18
CA VAL A 105 1.10 12.40 -8.14
C VAL A 105 0.76 11.91 -6.73
N LYS A 106 -0.46 11.41 -6.49
CA LYS A 106 -0.86 10.86 -5.19
C LYS A 106 0.00 9.66 -4.80
N TYR A 107 0.24 8.72 -5.71
CA TYR A 107 1.09 7.57 -5.45
C TYR A 107 2.57 7.95 -5.32
N LEU A 108 3.05 8.90 -6.13
CA LEU A 108 4.41 9.40 -6.00
C LEU A 108 4.66 10.09 -4.65
N ARG A 109 3.67 10.83 -4.12
CA ARG A 109 3.75 11.37 -2.76
C ARG A 109 3.82 10.26 -1.72
N LYS A 110 3.03 9.19 -1.87
CA LYS A 110 3.12 8.03 -0.97
C LYS A 110 4.50 7.39 -1.05
N PHE A 111 5.07 7.24 -2.25
CA PHE A 111 6.44 6.76 -2.45
C PHE A 111 7.45 7.60 -1.65
N PHE A 112 7.49 8.92 -1.84
CA PHE A 112 8.45 9.77 -1.12
C PHE A 112 8.23 9.78 0.39
N LYS A 113 6.97 9.68 0.84
CA LYS A 113 6.67 9.52 2.27
C LYS A 113 7.25 8.22 2.82
N THR A 114 7.11 7.12 2.09
CA THR A 114 7.68 5.82 2.47
C THR A 114 9.20 5.83 2.43
N VAL A 115 9.82 6.49 1.45
CA VAL A 115 11.28 6.72 1.37
C VAL A 115 11.77 7.44 2.61
N LYS A 116 11.14 8.55 3.01
CA LYS A 116 11.48 9.27 4.26
C LYS A 116 11.35 8.37 5.50
N ILE A 117 10.36 7.47 5.52
CA ILE A 117 10.21 6.49 6.61
C ILE A 117 11.39 5.51 6.64
N LEU A 118 11.83 5.03 5.47
CA LEU A 118 12.96 4.09 5.33
C LEU A 118 14.31 4.69 5.74
N GLU A 119 14.45 6.01 5.62
CA GLU A 119 15.65 6.75 6.07
C GLU A 119 15.78 6.80 7.60
N TYR A 120 14.71 6.59 8.36
CA TYR A 120 14.81 6.55 9.83
C TYR A 120 15.55 5.28 10.29
N ASP A 121 16.54 5.49 11.15
CA ASP A 121 17.47 4.43 11.58
C ASP A 121 16.85 3.33 12.45
N ASN A 122 15.72 3.57 13.12
CA ASN A 122 15.14 2.64 14.09
C ASN A 122 13.85 1.95 13.58
N LEU A 123 13.84 1.52 12.33
CA LEU A 123 12.69 0.87 11.72
C LEU A 123 12.81 -0.66 11.77
N TYR A 124 11.90 -1.32 12.47
CA TYR A 124 11.90 -2.79 12.62
C TYR A 124 11.51 -3.52 11.33
N ASN A 125 10.47 -3.05 10.63
CA ASN A 125 9.89 -3.72 9.46
C ASN A 125 10.35 -3.11 8.12
N ARG A 126 11.65 -2.87 7.92
CA ARG A 126 12.17 -2.19 6.71
C ARG A 126 11.82 -2.87 5.40
N ASN A 127 11.82 -4.20 5.34
CA ASN A 127 11.45 -4.95 4.14
C ASN A 127 10.07 -4.58 3.61
N GLN A 128 9.07 -4.50 4.49
CA GLN A 128 7.70 -4.18 4.10
C GLN A 128 7.60 -2.77 3.53
N TYR A 129 8.24 -1.79 4.17
CA TYR A 129 8.26 -0.42 3.65
C TYR A 129 9.01 -0.31 2.33
N TYR A 130 10.07 -1.10 2.14
CA TYR A 130 10.82 -1.13 0.88
C TYR A 130 9.98 -1.69 -0.27
N GLU A 131 9.24 -2.78 -0.03
CA GLU A 131 8.29 -3.34 -0.99
C GLU A 131 7.16 -2.36 -1.31
N LEU A 132 6.57 -1.74 -0.28
CA LEU A 132 5.54 -0.72 -0.45
C LEU A 132 6.02 0.49 -1.26
N ALA A 133 7.27 0.90 -1.08
CA ALA A 133 7.84 2.00 -1.87
C ALA A 133 7.96 1.60 -3.35
N ASN A 134 8.42 0.38 -3.65
CA ASN A 134 8.47 -0.13 -5.01
C ASN A 134 7.08 -0.18 -5.66
N ASP A 135 6.07 -0.65 -4.93
CA ASP A 135 4.69 -0.71 -5.41
C ASP A 135 4.13 0.68 -5.70
N TYR A 136 4.32 1.65 -4.80
CA TYR A 136 3.87 3.02 -5.02
C TYR A 136 4.57 3.71 -6.19
N LEU A 137 5.86 3.44 -6.40
CA LEU A 137 6.58 3.96 -7.56
C LEU A 137 6.01 3.37 -8.86
N LYS A 138 5.78 2.05 -8.89
CA LYS A 138 5.18 1.35 -10.04
C LYS A 138 3.79 1.89 -10.35
N ASP A 139 2.93 2.04 -9.35
CA ASP A 139 1.59 2.60 -9.50
C ASP A 139 1.63 4.03 -10.03
N ALA A 140 2.53 4.87 -9.51
CA ALA A 140 2.69 6.23 -9.98
C ALA A 140 3.07 6.28 -11.46
N LEU A 141 4.07 5.48 -11.88
CA LEU A 141 4.54 5.39 -13.25
C LEU A 141 3.45 4.87 -14.19
N ASN A 142 2.70 3.83 -13.78
CA ASN A 142 1.58 3.30 -14.57
C ASN A 142 0.51 4.36 -14.81
N HIS A 143 0.15 5.12 -13.77
CA HIS A 143 -0.79 6.22 -13.91
C HIS A 143 -0.27 7.32 -14.83
N PHE A 144 0.99 7.72 -14.72
CA PHE A 144 1.54 8.70 -15.65
C PHE A 144 1.62 8.17 -17.09
N GLN A 145 1.99 6.92 -17.29
CA GLN A 145 2.07 6.29 -18.60
C GLN A 145 0.68 6.25 -19.25
N SER A 146 -0.38 5.96 -18.49
CA SER A 146 -1.76 5.96 -19.02
C SER A 146 -2.22 7.30 -19.59
N ILE A 147 -1.53 8.41 -19.29
CA ILE A 147 -1.81 9.72 -19.91
C ILE A 147 -1.58 9.64 -21.43
N SER A 148 -0.65 8.80 -21.91
CA SER A 148 -0.35 8.64 -23.34
C SER A 148 -1.58 8.21 -24.15
N VAL A 149 -2.47 7.40 -23.57
CA VAL A 149 -3.70 6.92 -24.21
C VAL A 149 -4.66 8.08 -24.53
N SER A 150 -4.57 9.18 -23.78
CA SER A 150 -5.40 10.37 -24.00
C SER A 150 -4.70 11.44 -24.85
N MET A 151 -3.50 11.17 -25.37
CA MET A 151 -2.77 12.13 -26.21
C MET A 151 -3.16 11.98 -27.67
N PRO A 152 -3.42 13.10 -28.38
CA PRO A 152 -3.68 13.04 -29.80
C PRO A 152 -2.41 12.68 -30.56
N GLU A 153 -2.49 11.65 -31.38
CA GLU A 153 -1.44 11.29 -32.34
C GLU A 153 -1.40 12.32 -33.48
N ARG A 154 -0.20 12.59 -33.99
CA ARG A 154 -0.06 13.43 -35.18
C ARG A 154 -0.35 12.59 -36.41
N SER A 155 -1.15 13.10 -37.33
CA SER A 155 -1.35 12.48 -38.64
C SER A 155 -0.01 12.27 -39.36
N PHE A 156 0.19 11.09 -39.94
CA PHE A 156 1.37 10.76 -40.75
C PHE A 156 1.61 11.75 -41.90
N LYS A 157 0.54 12.26 -42.52
CA LYS A 157 0.62 13.32 -43.53
C LYS A 157 1.29 14.58 -42.99
N ASN A 158 0.98 14.96 -41.75
CA ASN A 158 1.62 16.09 -41.11
C ASN A 158 3.06 15.77 -40.73
N ALA A 159 3.36 14.54 -40.32
CA ALA A 159 4.73 14.06 -40.04
C ALA A 159 5.65 14.21 -41.27
N ILE A 160 5.20 13.75 -42.43
CA ILE A 160 5.92 13.90 -43.70
C ILE A 160 6.17 15.38 -44.04
N LYS A 161 5.16 16.25 -43.84
CA LYS A 161 5.27 17.68 -44.15
C LYS A 161 6.39 18.41 -43.39
N LEU A 162 6.71 17.99 -42.16
CA LEU A 162 7.81 18.61 -41.40
C LEU A 162 9.12 17.81 -41.48
N GLY A 163 9.17 16.72 -42.26
CA GLY A 163 10.37 15.93 -42.47
C GLY A 163 10.86 15.12 -41.26
N ASP A 164 10.10 15.10 -40.15
CA ASP A 164 10.47 14.38 -38.94
C ASP A 164 9.91 12.96 -38.87
N PHE A 165 8.92 12.61 -39.71
CA PHE A 165 8.29 11.28 -39.83
C PHE A 165 7.76 10.66 -38.52
N GLU A 166 7.79 11.40 -37.40
CA GLU A 166 7.33 10.97 -36.09
C GLU A 166 5.86 11.36 -35.85
N THR A 167 5.00 10.36 -35.73
CA THR A 167 3.59 10.51 -35.36
C THR A 167 3.38 10.62 -33.84
N LEU A 168 4.31 10.10 -33.04
CA LEU A 168 4.21 9.91 -31.58
C LEU A 168 5.11 10.84 -30.74
N LYS A 169 5.59 11.94 -31.30
CA LYS A 169 6.56 12.85 -30.66
C LYS A 169 6.25 13.20 -29.19
N LYS A 170 4.99 13.51 -28.87
CA LYS A 170 4.55 13.85 -27.49
C LYS A 170 4.52 12.64 -26.56
N THR A 171 4.15 11.48 -27.09
CA THR A 171 4.13 10.22 -26.35
C THR A 171 5.55 9.77 -26.03
N ASN A 172 6.48 9.92 -26.98
CA ASN A 172 7.91 9.67 -26.78
C ASN A 172 8.47 10.61 -25.71
N GLU A 173 8.18 11.91 -25.82
CA GLU A 173 8.60 12.90 -24.83
C GLU A 173 8.08 12.59 -23.41
N LEU A 174 6.82 12.13 -23.28
CA LEU A 174 6.31 11.65 -21.99
C LEU A 174 7.09 10.43 -21.52
N SER A 175 7.30 9.43 -22.39
CA SER A 175 8.00 8.19 -22.04
C SER A 175 9.41 8.47 -21.54
N ASP A 176 10.14 9.39 -22.17
CA ASP A 176 11.50 9.75 -21.77
C ASP A 176 11.51 10.41 -20.39
N ILE A 177 10.58 11.33 -20.12
CA ILE A 177 10.42 11.93 -18.79
C ILE A 177 10.11 10.86 -17.73
N LEU A 178 9.31 9.84 -18.06
CA LEU A 178 8.98 8.77 -17.12
C LEU A 178 10.14 7.80 -16.90
N LYS A 179 10.96 7.54 -17.92
CA LYS A 179 12.21 6.79 -17.77
C LYS A 179 13.19 7.52 -16.85
N GLU A 180 13.35 8.83 -17.06
CA GLU A 180 14.17 9.68 -16.17
C GLU A 180 13.64 9.65 -14.72
N LEU A 181 12.33 9.82 -14.53
CA LEU A 181 11.70 9.75 -13.20
C LEU A 181 11.93 8.40 -12.52
N ASN A 182 11.70 7.31 -13.26
CA ASN A 182 11.89 5.96 -12.75
C ASN A 182 13.34 5.74 -12.33
N LYS A 183 14.30 6.16 -13.16
CA LYS A 183 15.73 6.02 -12.89
C LYS A 183 16.14 6.75 -11.60
N GLU A 184 15.74 8.01 -11.45
CA GLU A 184 16.07 8.79 -10.25
C GLU A 184 15.41 8.21 -8.98
N CYS A 185 14.13 7.85 -9.03
CA CYS A 185 13.44 7.21 -7.91
C CYS A 185 14.01 5.83 -7.56
N TYR A 186 14.41 5.06 -8.56
CA TYR A 186 15.04 3.76 -8.38
C TYR A 186 16.41 3.91 -7.71
N TYR A 187 17.23 4.89 -8.10
CA TYR A 187 18.51 5.13 -7.42
C TYR A 187 18.35 5.51 -5.94
N ILE A 188 17.32 6.28 -5.60
CA ILE A 188 17.01 6.59 -4.21
C ILE A 188 16.72 5.31 -3.43
N LEU A 189 15.86 4.43 -3.97
CA LEU A 189 15.58 3.14 -3.34
C LEU A 189 16.80 2.24 -3.27
N LEU A 190 17.58 2.16 -4.34
CA LEU A 190 18.76 1.32 -4.41
C LEU A 190 19.77 1.71 -3.32
N ASN A 191 20.01 3.01 -3.13
CA ASN A 191 20.90 3.51 -2.07
C ASN A 191 20.39 3.14 -0.67
N ILE A 192 19.09 3.28 -0.43
CA ILE A 192 18.44 2.85 0.84
C ILE A 192 18.61 1.34 1.04
N GLY A 193 18.43 0.57 -0.02
CA GLY A 193 18.58 -0.88 -0.02
C GLY A 193 20.00 -1.32 0.34
N TYR A 194 21.02 -0.66 -0.21
CA TYR A 194 22.42 -0.91 0.15
C TYR A 194 22.70 -0.65 1.63
N VAL A 195 22.31 0.54 2.13
CA VAL A 195 22.51 0.90 3.54
C VAL A 195 21.77 -0.07 4.47
N PHE A 196 20.61 -0.55 4.06
CA PHE A 196 19.86 -1.54 4.83
C PHE A 196 20.53 -2.92 4.84
N ASN A 197 20.98 -3.41 3.68
CA ASN A 197 21.64 -4.70 3.58
C ASN A 197 22.95 -4.74 4.35
N GLU A 198 23.71 -3.63 4.37
CA GLU A 198 24.91 -3.48 5.20
C GLU A 198 24.58 -3.65 6.69
N LYS A 199 23.59 -2.91 7.20
CA LYS A 199 23.12 -3.01 8.60
C LYS A 199 22.57 -4.39 8.94
N TRP A 200 21.85 -5.01 8.02
CA TRP A 200 21.32 -6.37 8.21
C TRP A 200 22.44 -7.41 8.22
N SER A 201 23.47 -7.25 7.39
CA SER A 201 24.64 -8.15 7.37
C SER A 201 25.40 -8.13 8.71
N GLU A 202 25.52 -6.95 9.34
CA GLU A 202 26.11 -6.81 10.67
C GLU A 202 25.26 -7.45 11.79
N LYS A 203 23.92 -7.34 11.69
CA LYS A 203 22.97 -7.81 12.72
C LYS A 203 21.73 -8.44 12.08
N PRO A 204 21.85 -9.68 11.56
CA PRO A 204 20.72 -10.34 10.94
C PRO A 204 19.66 -10.69 11.98
N ASN A 205 18.39 -10.56 11.59
CA ASN A 205 17.23 -10.88 12.43
C ASN A 205 16.22 -11.73 11.64
N ILE A 206 15.59 -12.71 12.28
CA ILE A 206 14.60 -13.63 11.69
C ILE A 206 13.38 -12.93 11.08
N TYR A 207 13.07 -11.70 11.50
CA TYR A 207 11.93 -10.92 11.01
C TYR A 207 12.27 -10.03 9.81
N THR A 208 13.54 -9.96 9.41
CA THR A 208 14.03 -9.11 8.32
C THR A 208 14.87 -9.94 7.36
N ARG A 209 14.82 -9.60 6.08
CA ARG A 209 15.59 -10.31 5.05
C ARG A 209 16.48 -9.36 4.28
N GLU A 210 17.54 -9.87 3.68
CA GLU A 210 18.28 -9.12 2.66
C GLU A 210 17.31 -8.65 1.56
N ILE A 211 17.44 -7.39 1.16
CA ILE A 211 16.73 -6.86 0.01
C ILE A 211 17.47 -7.33 -1.24
N ASP A 212 16.78 -8.09 -2.09
CA ASP A 212 17.26 -8.40 -3.42
C ASP A 212 17.30 -7.12 -4.26
N LEU A 213 18.50 -6.56 -4.40
CA LEU A 213 18.79 -5.40 -5.25
C LEU A 213 19.00 -5.91 -6.68
N ASN A 214 17.93 -6.44 -7.27
CA ASN A 214 17.99 -7.03 -8.60
C ASN A 214 18.48 -5.98 -9.61
N THR A 215 19.75 -6.08 -10.01
CA THR A 215 20.49 -5.11 -10.83
C THR A 215 20.06 -5.10 -12.30
N GLU A 216 19.29 -6.10 -12.74
CA GLU A 216 18.85 -6.24 -14.14
C GLU A 216 17.90 -5.13 -14.62
N ARG A 217 17.38 -4.29 -13.71
CA ARG A 217 16.54 -3.13 -14.06
C ARG A 217 17.31 -1.88 -14.45
N VAL A 218 18.63 -1.86 -14.28
CA VAL A 218 19.50 -0.78 -14.75
C VAL A 218 20.47 -1.42 -15.71
N GLU A 219 20.49 -0.97 -16.97
CA GLU A 219 21.61 -1.31 -17.85
C GLU A 219 22.90 -0.98 -17.10
N ASN A 220 23.73 -2.00 -16.89
CA ASN A 220 25.03 -1.85 -16.27
C ASN A 220 25.81 -0.82 -17.08
N TYR A 221 26.07 0.37 -16.51
CA TYR A 221 27.02 1.30 -17.09
C TYR A 221 28.43 0.72 -16.86
N ASN A 222 28.84 -0.15 -17.78
CA ASN A 222 30.19 -0.67 -17.81
C ASN A 222 31.01 0.22 -18.73
N LYS A 223 31.94 0.98 -18.15
CA LYS A 223 32.85 1.88 -18.88
C LYS A 223 33.71 1.12 -19.92
N ASN A 224 33.79 -0.20 -19.82
CA ASN A 224 34.52 -1.08 -20.74
C ASN A 224 33.66 -1.69 -21.87
N ASN A 225 32.36 -1.38 -21.94
CA ASN A 225 31.45 -1.88 -22.98
C ASN A 225 31.29 -0.91 -24.17
N GLU A 226 32.24 0.00 -24.41
CA GLU A 226 32.46 0.55 -25.76
C GLU A 226 33.05 -0.55 -26.67
N VAL A 227 32.26 -1.61 -26.90
CA VAL A 227 32.55 -2.54 -27.97
C VAL A 227 32.14 -1.83 -29.26
N ASN A 228 33.16 -1.47 -30.04
CA ASN A 228 33.06 -0.97 -31.40
C ASN A 228 32.01 -1.76 -32.20
N TRP A 229 30.82 -1.18 -32.42
CA TRP A 229 29.84 -1.68 -33.38
C TRP A 229 30.22 -1.31 -34.82
N SER A 230 31.52 -1.24 -35.14
CA SER A 230 32.01 -0.94 -36.49
C SER A 230 32.36 -2.20 -37.29
N LEU A 231 32.09 -3.40 -36.79
CA LEU A 231 32.39 -4.66 -37.48
C LEU A 231 31.36 -5.74 -37.18
N TYR A 232 30.09 -5.51 -37.54
CA TYR A 232 29.15 -6.53 -38.02
C TYR A 232 28.04 -5.86 -38.83
#